data_AF-A0A0R1SCY5-F1
#
_entry.id   AF-A0A0R1SCY5-F1
#
_cell.length_a   1.000
_cell.length_b   1.000
_cell.length_c   1.000
_cell.angle_alpha   90.00
_cell.angle_beta   90.00
_cell.angle_gamma   90.00
#
_symmetry.space_group_name_H-M   'P 1'
#
loop_
_entity.id
_entity.type
_entity.pdbx_description
1 polymer ?
#
loop_
_entity_poly.entity_id
_entity_poly.type
_entity_poly.pdbx_seq_one_letter_code
_entity_poly.pdbx_strand_id
1 'polypeptide(L)'
;MTIPILSGCSGNQSKELNQLMIKSKKMQKSPFRKYDWVSISNVKGKEIAQITNRRDVIYISNIVGDAANVDQVGIGKKYLNNAHLTYRYTFYQAKPKVAIHMSVYSNSKHAQVSNIPIIHAVHYKLSDANYQKLNHPFTRLNAVNLIH
;
A
#
# COMPACT_ATOMS: atom_id res chain seq x y z
N MET A 1 33.73 -10.43 -47.21
CA MET A 1 32.90 -10.82 -46.05
C MET A 1 31.63 -9.97 -46.12
N THR A 2 30.56 -10.54 -46.68
CA THR A 2 29.28 -9.84 -46.97
C THR A 2 28.34 -10.04 -45.78
N ILE A 3 27.88 -8.94 -45.18
CA ILE A 3 26.85 -8.97 -44.14
C ILE A 3 25.49 -8.93 -44.85
N PRO A 4 24.60 -9.91 -44.66
CA PRO A 4 23.26 -9.83 -45.22
C PRO A 4 22.46 -8.80 -44.42
N ILE A 5 21.96 -7.77 -45.10
CA ILE A 5 20.98 -6.84 -44.54
C ILE A 5 19.63 -7.57 -44.62
N LEU A 6 19.17 -8.08 -43.48
CA LEU A 6 17.81 -8.59 -43.34
C LEU A 6 16.84 -7.40 -43.33
N SER A 7 16.41 -7.01 -44.53
CA SER A 7 15.24 -6.17 -44.75
C SER A 7 13.98 -7.01 -44.59
N GLY A 8 13.15 -6.73 -43.58
CA GLY A 8 11.76 -7.23 -43.56
C GLY A 8 11.12 -7.22 -42.18
N CYS A 9 9.94 -6.58 -42.08
CA CYS A 9 8.99 -6.54 -40.96
C CYS A 9 9.15 -5.44 -39.89
N SER A 10 9.29 -4.17 -40.30
CA SER A 10 9.28 -3.00 -39.38
C SER A 10 7.91 -2.28 -39.26
N GLY A 11 6.86 -2.74 -39.96
CA GLY A 11 5.57 -2.04 -40.00
C GLY A 11 4.51 -2.48 -38.96
N ASN A 12 4.50 -3.76 -38.57
CA ASN A 12 3.49 -4.32 -37.67
C ASN A 12 3.91 -4.36 -36.20
N GLN A 13 5.20 -4.55 -35.93
CA GLN A 13 5.71 -4.59 -34.55
C GLN A 13 5.52 -3.25 -33.82
N SER A 14 5.67 -2.11 -34.51
CA SER A 14 5.46 -0.78 -33.92
C SER A 14 3.99 -0.50 -33.61
N LYS A 15 3.05 -1.00 -34.43
CA LYS A 15 1.60 -0.89 -34.19
C LYS A 15 1.16 -1.77 -33.02
N GLU A 16 1.71 -2.98 -32.95
CA GLU A 16 1.44 -3.94 -31.86
C GLU A 16 2.03 -3.44 -30.53
N LEU A 17 3.27 -2.92 -30.54
CA LEU A 17 3.88 -2.29 -29.37
C LEU A 17 3.07 -1.07 -28.91
N ASN A 18 2.63 -0.22 -29.84
CA ASN A 18 1.78 0.92 -29.52
C ASN A 18 0.41 0.49 -28.96
N GLN A 19 -0.20 -0.57 -29.48
CA GLN A 19 -1.44 -1.11 -28.92
C GLN A 19 -1.23 -1.72 -27.53
N LEU A 20 -0.14 -2.44 -27.30
CA LEU A 20 0.22 -2.96 -25.98
C LEU A 20 0.50 -1.84 -24.97
N MET A 21 1.16 -0.76 -25.41
CA MET A 21 1.39 0.44 -24.59
C MET A 21 0.09 1.22 -24.32
N ILE A 22 -0.82 1.33 -25.29
CA ILE A 22 -2.12 1.97 -25.09
C ILE A 22 -2.99 1.12 -24.16
N LYS A 23 -2.93 -0.21 -24.27
CA LYS A 23 -3.65 -1.16 -23.41
C LYS A 23 -3.09 -1.15 -21.99
N SER A 24 -1.76 -1.09 -21.80
CA SER A 24 -1.14 -0.95 -20.47
C SER A 24 -1.44 0.41 -19.85
N LYS A 25 -1.41 1.49 -20.63
CA LYS A 25 -1.75 2.86 -20.18
C LYS A 25 -3.24 3.03 -19.87
N LYS A 26 -4.15 2.31 -20.54
CA LYS A 26 -5.57 2.21 -20.19
C LYS A 26 -5.84 1.32 -18.96
N MET A 27 -4.88 0.49 -18.54
CA MET A 27 -5.06 -0.48 -17.45
C MET A 27 -4.54 0.01 -16.08
N GLN A 28 -3.70 1.04 -16.03
CA GLN A 28 -3.29 1.67 -14.76
C GLN A 28 -4.06 2.97 -14.53
N LYS A 29 -5.34 2.85 -14.12
CA LYS A 29 -6.01 3.98 -13.46
C LYS A 29 -5.20 4.31 -12.20
N SER A 30 -4.83 5.58 -12.04
CA SER A 30 -4.16 6.06 -10.83
C SER A 30 -4.99 5.65 -9.60
N PRO A 31 -4.39 5.07 -8.55
CA PRO A 31 -5.11 4.69 -7.33
C PRO A 31 -5.57 5.92 -6.53
N PHE A 32 -5.07 7.12 -6.88
CA PHE A 32 -5.40 8.36 -6.19
C PHE A 32 -6.80 8.87 -6.56
N ARG A 33 -7.61 9.09 -5.52
CA ARG A 33 -8.95 9.68 -5.61
C ARG A 33 -8.90 11.18 -5.30
N LYS A 34 -10.04 11.86 -5.42
CA LYS A 34 -10.18 13.28 -5.00
C LYS A 34 -10.11 13.48 -3.47
N TYR A 35 -10.26 12.41 -2.72
CA TYR A 35 -10.27 12.37 -1.25
C TYR A 35 -9.36 11.23 -0.76
N ASP A 36 -8.94 11.34 0.49
CA ASP A 36 -8.09 10.35 1.12
C ASP A 36 -8.86 9.05 1.38
N TRP A 37 -8.19 7.91 1.19
CA TRP A 37 -8.81 6.61 1.41
C TRP A 37 -7.75 5.56 1.77
N VAL A 38 -8.21 4.44 2.31
CA VAL A 38 -7.32 3.33 2.72
C VAL A 38 -7.74 2.06 2.00
N SER A 39 -6.79 1.38 1.38
CA SER A 39 -6.92 0.00 0.90
C SER A 39 -6.40 -0.96 1.97
N ILE A 40 -7.08 -2.08 2.19
CA ILE A 40 -6.67 -3.15 3.10
C ILE A 40 -6.44 -4.41 2.28
N SER A 41 -5.23 -4.95 2.36
CA SER A 41 -4.85 -6.20 1.71
C SER A 41 -4.50 -7.28 2.72
N ASN A 42 -4.75 -8.54 2.35
CA ASN A 42 -4.32 -9.69 3.13
C ASN A 42 -2.82 -9.98 2.96
N VAL A 43 -2.33 -11.01 3.65
CA VAL A 43 -0.93 -11.45 3.59
C VAL A 43 -0.43 -11.82 2.19
N LYS A 44 -1.35 -12.25 1.30
CA LYS A 44 -1.07 -12.58 -0.11
C LYS A 44 -1.04 -11.35 -1.02
N GLY A 45 -1.31 -10.15 -0.48
CA GLY A 45 -1.37 -8.90 -1.23
C GLY A 45 -2.69 -8.66 -1.97
N LYS A 46 -3.69 -9.55 -1.83
CA LYS A 46 -5.03 -9.33 -2.40
C LYS A 46 -5.73 -8.25 -1.57
N GLU A 47 -6.20 -7.20 -2.23
CA GLU A 47 -7.08 -6.20 -1.62
C GLU A 47 -8.41 -6.87 -1.24
N ILE A 48 -8.79 -6.73 0.02
CA ILE A 48 -9.98 -7.37 0.60
C ILE A 48 -10.99 -6.35 1.12
N ALA A 49 -10.57 -5.10 1.34
CA ALA A 49 -11.46 -4.06 1.82
C ALA A 49 -10.93 -2.67 1.51
N GLN A 50 -11.83 -1.69 1.59
CA GLN A 50 -11.47 -0.27 1.55
C GLN A 50 -12.15 0.50 2.69
N ILE A 51 -11.49 1.54 3.16
CA ILE A 51 -12.05 2.53 4.09
C ILE A 51 -12.09 3.88 3.38
N THR A 52 -13.29 4.42 3.24
CA THR A 52 -13.53 5.73 2.59
C THR A 52 -14.24 6.72 3.51
N ASN A 53 -14.73 6.28 4.67
CA ASN A 53 -15.38 7.17 5.61
C ASN A 53 -14.34 8.06 6.31
N ARG A 54 -14.67 9.36 6.44
CA ARG A 54 -13.73 10.37 6.94
C ARG A 54 -13.18 10.06 8.33
N ARG A 55 -14.02 9.54 9.25
CA ARG A 55 -13.63 9.28 10.65
C ARG A 55 -12.50 8.25 10.72
N ASP A 56 -12.68 7.11 10.07
CA ASP A 56 -11.70 6.02 10.13
C ASP A 56 -10.47 6.34 9.27
N VAL A 57 -10.64 7.07 8.16
CA VAL A 57 -9.50 7.58 7.38
C VAL A 57 -8.62 8.51 8.23
N ILE A 58 -9.22 9.46 8.96
CA ILE A 58 -8.48 10.34 9.90
C ILE A 58 -7.82 9.51 11.00
N TYR A 59 -8.52 8.52 11.54
CA TYR A 59 -7.97 7.64 12.57
C TYR A 59 -6.69 6.92 12.11
N ILE A 60 -6.70 6.34 10.90
CA ILE A 60 -5.50 5.72 10.30
C ILE A 60 -4.41 6.77 10.03
N SER A 61 -4.79 7.96 9.54
CA SER A 61 -3.85 9.06 9.30
C SER A 61 -3.13 9.49 10.58
N ASN A 62 -3.84 9.56 11.72
CA ASN A 62 -3.23 9.92 13.00
C ASN A 62 -2.24 8.84 13.45
N ILE A 63 -2.57 7.56 13.28
CA ILE A 63 -1.65 6.46 13.60
C ILE A 63 -0.36 6.56 12.77
N VAL A 64 -0.49 6.87 11.47
CA VAL A 64 0.65 7.06 10.57
C VAL A 64 1.45 8.32 10.94
N GLY A 65 0.79 9.42 11.31
CA GLY A 65 1.43 10.65 11.77
C GLY A 65 2.16 10.48 13.09
N ASP A 66 1.56 9.77 14.04
CA ASP A 66 2.17 9.42 15.32
C ASP A 66 3.41 8.56 15.10
N ALA A 67 3.35 7.61 14.15
CA ALA A 67 4.50 6.77 13.79
C ALA A 67 5.73 7.58 13.33
N ALA A 68 5.52 8.77 12.76
CA ALA A 68 6.62 9.68 12.41
C ALA A 68 7.19 10.43 13.64
N ASN A 69 6.45 10.50 14.74
CA ASN A 69 6.83 11.19 15.98
C ASN A 69 7.33 10.26 17.11
N VAL A 70 6.98 8.97 17.10
CA VAL A 70 7.46 8.04 18.14
C VAL A 70 8.93 7.70 17.96
N ASP A 71 9.63 7.63 19.10
CA ASP A 71 10.95 7.02 19.22
C ASP A 71 10.95 5.68 18.51
N GLN A 72 11.68 5.65 17.39
CA GLN A 72 11.76 4.51 16.51
C GLN A 72 12.27 3.33 17.33
N VAL A 73 11.42 2.31 17.52
CA VAL A 73 11.85 1.09 18.25
C VAL A 73 13.04 0.46 17.51
N GLY A 74 13.15 0.74 16.21
CA GLY A 74 14.42 0.91 15.52
C GLY A 74 14.22 0.98 14.02
N ILE A 75 15.31 1.23 13.30
CA ILE A 75 15.35 1.12 11.84
C ILE A 75 15.74 -0.32 11.50
N GLY A 76 14.91 -1.06 10.76
CA GLY A 76 15.27 -2.34 10.17
C GLY A 76 14.52 -3.58 10.71
N LYS A 77 14.82 -4.73 10.09
CA LYS A 77 14.02 -5.98 10.19
C LYS A 77 14.18 -6.75 11.51
N LYS A 78 15.10 -6.35 12.41
CA LYS A 78 15.46 -7.11 13.62
C LYS A 78 14.26 -7.38 14.55
N TYR A 79 13.28 -6.47 14.57
CA TYR A 79 12.07 -6.57 15.40
C TYR A 79 10.96 -7.46 14.82
N LEU A 80 11.15 -7.98 13.60
CA LEU A 80 10.12 -8.71 12.86
C LEU A 80 10.43 -10.20 12.66
N ASN A 81 11.53 -10.72 13.21
CA ASN A 81 11.98 -12.09 12.92
C ASN A 81 10.92 -13.18 13.23
N ASN A 82 9.98 -12.91 14.15
CA ASN A 82 8.87 -13.80 14.46
C ASN A 82 7.49 -13.14 14.25
N ALA A 83 7.42 -11.98 13.60
CA ALA A 83 6.17 -11.23 13.49
C ALA A 83 5.29 -11.78 12.36
N HIS A 84 4.04 -12.12 12.69
CA HIS A 84 3.07 -12.66 11.73
C HIS A 84 2.23 -11.54 11.13
N LEU A 85 2.50 -11.20 9.87
CA LEU A 85 1.72 -10.20 9.14
C LEU A 85 0.25 -10.62 9.09
N THR A 86 -0.66 -9.70 9.35
CA THR A 86 -2.11 -9.94 9.27
C THR A 86 -2.73 -9.16 8.12
N TYR A 87 -2.52 -7.84 8.14
CA TYR A 87 -3.05 -6.93 7.14
C TYR A 87 -1.98 -5.93 6.69
N ARG A 88 -2.09 -5.51 5.44
CA ARG A 88 -1.40 -4.36 4.89
C ARG A 88 -2.42 -3.26 4.61
N TYR A 89 -2.20 -2.09 5.19
CA TYR A 89 -2.97 -0.90 4.91
C TYR A 89 -2.17 -0.04 3.95
N THR A 90 -2.79 0.43 2.87
CA THR A 90 -2.21 1.46 2.01
C THR A 90 -3.08 2.70 2.10
N PHE A 91 -2.53 3.74 2.71
CA PHE A 91 -3.17 5.03 2.87
C PHE A 91 -2.83 5.93 1.69
N TYR A 92 -3.83 6.21 0.86
CA TYR A 92 -3.69 7.10 -0.28
C TYR A 92 -4.14 8.51 0.12
N GLN A 93 -3.18 9.43 0.21
CA GLN A 93 -3.47 10.85 0.38
C GLN A 93 -3.75 11.49 -0.98
N ALA A 94 -4.89 12.16 -1.14
CA ALA A 94 -5.26 12.84 -2.38
C ALA A 94 -4.36 14.04 -2.70
N LYS A 95 -3.81 14.68 -1.66
CA LYS A 95 -2.80 15.73 -1.73
C LYS A 95 -1.78 15.49 -0.60
N PRO A 96 -0.48 15.25 -0.88
CA PRO A 96 0.24 15.48 -2.15
C PRO A 96 0.26 14.30 -3.14
N LYS A 97 -0.69 13.35 -3.11
CA LYS A 97 -0.66 12.10 -3.91
C LYS A 97 0.44 11.14 -3.50
N VAL A 98 0.47 10.81 -2.21
CA VAL A 98 1.39 9.84 -1.63
C VAL A 98 0.64 8.62 -1.09
N ALA A 99 1.26 7.46 -1.21
CA ALA A 99 0.73 6.19 -0.72
C ALA A 99 1.61 5.71 0.44
N ILE A 100 1.11 5.80 1.67
CA ILE A 100 1.85 5.37 2.85
C ILE A 100 1.41 3.94 3.18
N HIS A 101 2.37 3.06 3.43
CA HIS A 101 2.09 1.64 3.70
C HIS A 101 2.23 1.36 5.19
N MET A 102 1.32 0.57 5.74
CA MET A 102 1.38 0.10 7.12
C MET A 102 1.14 -1.41 7.17
N SER A 103 2.13 -2.14 7.68
CA SER A 103 2.04 -3.57 7.95
C SER A 103 1.71 -3.79 9.42
N VAL A 104 0.65 -4.54 9.69
CA VAL A 104 0.17 -4.84 11.05
C VAL A 104 0.36 -6.32 11.34
N TYR A 105 0.90 -6.65 12.51
CA TYR A 105 1.27 -8.02 12.89
C TYR A 105 0.39 -8.52 14.05
N SER A 106 -0.10 -9.76 13.96
CA SER A 106 -1.07 -10.35 14.91
C SER A 106 -0.48 -10.85 16.22
N ASN A 107 0.84 -10.91 16.35
CA ASN A 107 1.47 -11.57 17.50
C ASN A 107 2.47 -10.68 18.24
N SER A 108 2.71 -9.45 17.78
CA SER A 108 3.73 -8.59 18.38
C SER A 108 3.18 -7.27 18.91
N LYS A 109 1.91 -6.88 18.67
CA LYS A 109 1.42 -5.51 18.90
C LYS A 109 2.29 -4.44 18.24
N HIS A 110 3.04 -4.79 17.19
CA HIS A 110 3.85 -3.84 16.43
C HIS A 110 3.17 -3.54 15.09
N ALA A 111 3.51 -2.39 14.53
CA ALA A 111 3.29 -2.07 13.14
C ALA A 111 4.59 -1.55 12.52
N GLN A 112 4.72 -1.76 11.21
CA GLN A 112 5.73 -1.10 10.39
C GLN A 112 5.01 -0.13 9.48
N VAL A 113 5.38 1.15 9.51
CA VAL A 113 4.91 2.13 8.53
C VAL A 113 6.07 2.46 7.61
N SER A 114 5.84 2.46 6.31
CA SER A 114 6.85 2.71 5.28
C SER A 114 6.31 3.60 4.18
N ASN A 115 7.23 4.14 3.38
CA ASN A 115 6.94 5.12 2.34
C ASN A 115 6.32 6.41 2.92
N ILE A 116 6.72 6.76 4.15
CA ILE A 116 6.45 8.10 4.70
C ILE A 116 7.40 9.07 3.97
N PRO A 117 6.92 10.22 3.50
CA PRO A 117 7.81 11.25 2.97
C PRO A 117 8.87 11.61 4.01
N ILE A 118 10.13 11.78 3.58
CA ILE A 118 11.31 12.09 4.42
C ILE A 118 11.78 10.90 5.28
N ILE A 119 10.87 10.15 5.91
CA ILE A 119 11.20 9.02 6.79
C ILE A 119 10.90 7.70 6.05
N HIS A 120 11.93 6.99 5.59
CA HIS A 120 11.73 5.81 4.74
C HIS A 120 10.83 4.71 5.37
N ALA A 121 11.09 4.33 6.62
CA ALA A 121 10.29 3.37 7.37
C ALA A 121 10.52 3.49 8.87
N VAL A 122 9.47 3.24 9.65
CA VAL A 122 9.47 3.24 11.11
C VAL A 122 8.80 1.97 11.63
N HIS A 123 9.35 1.46 12.73
CA HIS A 123 8.79 0.35 13.49
C HIS A 123 8.39 0.88 14.85
N TYR A 124 7.14 0.62 15.26
CA TYR A 124 6.66 1.10 16.55
C TYR A 124 5.63 0.15 17.15
N LYS A 125 5.47 0.28 18.47
CA LYS A 125 4.50 -0.45 19.27
C LYS A 125 3.15 0.25 19.19
N LEU A 126 2.11 -0.50 18.81
CA LEU A 126 0.73 -0.03 18.83
C LEU A 126 0.20 0.00 20.27
N SER A 127 -0.65 0.97 20.58
CA SER A 127 -1.52 0.89 21.74
C SER A 127 -2.49 -0.28 21.59
N ASP A 128 -3.01 -0.80 22.70
CA ASP A 128 -3.95 -1.93 22.67
C ASP A 128 -5.21 -1.61 21.87
N ALA A 129 -5.70 -0.36 21.96
CA ALA A 129 -6.82 0.11 21.17
C ALA A 129 -6.54 0.10 19.66
N ASN A 130 -5.36 0.59 19.25
CA ASN A 130 -4.95 0.62 17.84
C ASN A 130 -4.73 -0.79 17.31
N TYR A 131 -4.07 -1.64 18.10
CA TYR A 131 -3.84 -3.05 17.78
C TYR A 131 -5.15 -3.80 17.51
N GLN A 132 -6.16 -3.64 18.38
CA GLN A 132 -7.45 -4.29 18.22
C GLN A 132 -8.20 -3.78 16.98
N LYS A 133 -8.22 -2.46 16.75
CA LYS A 133 -8.87 -1.88 15.57
C LYS A 133 -8.24 -2.34 14.26
N LEU A 134 -6.91 -2.36 14.21
CA LEU A 134 -6.16 -2.72 13.01
C LEU A 134 -6.13 -4.23 12.72
N ASN A 135 -6.31 -5.09 13.72
CA ASN A 135 -6.45 -6.54 13.51
C ASN A 135 -7.90 -6.99 13.29
N HIS A 136 -8.88 -6.11 13.51
CA HIS A 136 -10.30 -6.42 13.29
C HIS A 136 -11.00 -5.34 12.45
N PRO A 137 -10.53 -5.09 11.22
CA PRO A 137 -10.98 -3.94 10.43
C PRO A 137 -12.44 -4.00 9.99
N PHE A 138 -13.09 -5.17 9.99
CA PHE A 138 -14.50 -5.29 9.57
C PHE A 138 -15.49 -5.02 10.70
N THR A 139 -15.07 -5.21 11.96
CA THR A 139 -15.93 -5.04 13.14
C THR A 139 -15.60 -3.77 13.92
N ARG A 140 -14.36 -3.28 13.81
CA ARG A 140 -13.86 -2.12 14.58
C ARG A 140 -13.55 -0.90 13.73
N LEU A 141 -13.41 -1.08 12.42
CA LEU A 141 -13.36 -0.02 11.41
C LEU A 141 -14.54 -0.27 10.46
N ASN A 142 -15.06 0.76 9.81
CA ASN A 142 -16.12 0.56 8.82
C ASN A 142 -15.50 0.18 7.46
N ALA A 143 -14.65 -0.86 7.47
CA ALA A 143 -14.03 -1.36 6.25
C ALA A 143 -15.07 -2.10 5.41
N VAL A 144 -15.24 -1.65 4.16
CA VAL A 144 -16.18 -2.24 3.22
C VAL A 144 -15.50 -3.39 2.50
N ASN A 145 -16.01 -4.60 2.69
CA ASN A 145 -15.48 -5.81 2.05
C ASN A 145 -15.64 -5.72 0.53
N LEU A 146 -14.57 -6.02 -0.18
CA LEU A 146 -14.54 -6.11 -1.63
C LEU A 146 -14.70 -7.59 -2.00
N ILE A 147 -15.94 -8.07 -1.88
CA ILE A 147 -16.30 -9.42 -2.33
C ILE A 147 -16.00 -9.50 -3.84
N HIS A 148 -15.03 -10.35 -4.19
CA HIS A 148 -14.74 -10.78 -5.55
C HIS A 148 -14.94 -12.28 -5.62
#